data_AF-A0AAD1ERU4-F1
#
_entry.id   AF-A0AAD1ERU4-F1
#
_cell.length_a   1.000
_cell.length_b   1.000
_cell.length_c   1.000
_cell.angle_alpha   90.00
_cell.angle_beta   90.00
_cell.angle_gamma   90.00
#
_symmetry.space_group_name_H-M   'P 1'
#
loop_
_entity.id
_entity.type
_entity.pdbx_description
1 polymer ?
#
loop_
_entity_poly.entity_id
_entity_poly.type
_entity_poly.pdbx_seq_one_letter_code
_entity_poly.pdbx_strand_id
1 'polypeptide(L)'
;MKIKVWTDGNNRLLHWANADENRPVGPTDEGFDVIEVDDAIGLYENHASIVDSKVVPDAGYDPDADRPAPEPSPEHQMIAALTLEVAQLKAAKSSD
;
A
#
# COMPACT_ATOMS: atom_id res chain seq x y z
N MET A 1 -5.17 -16.05 -7.01
CA MET A 1 -5.74 -16.38 -5.68
C MET A 1 -7.22 -16.01 -5.66
N LYS A 2 -8.02 -16.73 -4.87
CA LYS A 2 -9.43 -16.37 -4.67
C LYS A 2 -9.61 -15.50 -3.44
N ILE A 3 -10.43 -14.46 -3.56
CA ILE A 3 -10.77 -13.56 -2.47
C ILE A 3 -12.27 -13.38 -2.37
N LYS A 4 -12.73 -13.17 -1.14
CA LYS A 4 -14.08 -12.67 -0.82
C LYS A 4 -14.01 -11.16 -0.85
N VAL A 5 -14.97 -10.51 -1.49
CA VAL A 5 -15.10 -9.05 -1.54
C VAL A 5 -16.49 -8.63 -1.08
N TRP A 6 -16.53 -7.62 -0.22
CA TRP A 6 -17.76 -6.94 0.18
C TRP A 6 -17.76 -5.56 -0.45
N THR A 7 -18.83 -5.21 -1.16
CA THR A 7 -18.95 -3.91 -1.80
C THR A 7 -20.19 -3.15 -1.34
N ASP A 8 -20.17 -1.82 -1.50
CA ASP A 8 -21.38 -1.01 -1.38
C ASP A 8 -22.23 -1.06 -2.67
N GLY A 9 -23.33 -0.29 -2.70
CA GLY A 9 -24.23 -0.22 -3.86
C GLY A 9 -23.65 0.45 -5.12
N ASN A 10 -22.44 1.01 -5.04
CA ASN A 10 -21.68 1.57 -6.17
C ASN A 10 -20.47 0.72 -6.53
N ASN A 11 -20.42 -0.54 -6.04
CA ASN A 11 -19.31 -1.47 -6.18
C ASN A 11 -18.00 -1.03 -5.50
N ARG A 12 -18.03 -0.06 -4.58
CA ARG A 12 -16.86 0.34 -3.78
C ARG A 12 -16.44 -0.84 -2.91
N LEU A 13 -15.18 -1.23 -2.96
CA LEU A 13 -14.62 -2.27 -2.09
C LEU A 13 -14.63 -1.78 -0.64
N LEU A 14 -15.41 -2.44 0.22
CA LEU A 14 -15.48 -2.14 1.65
C LEU A 14 -14.53 -3.02 2.44
N HIS A 15 -14.56 -4.33 2.17
CA HIS A 15 -13.71 -5.32 2.82
C HIS A 15 -13.28 -6.41 1.85
N TRP A 16 -12.15 -7.05 2.16
CA TRP A 16 -11.77 -8.29 1.49
C TRP A 16 -11.07 -9.27 2.42
N ALA A 17 -11.12 -10.54 2.05
CA ALA A 17 -10.40 -11.59 2.75
C ALA A 17 -10.06 -12.74 1.79
N ASN A 18 -9.06 -13.54 2.13
CA ASN A 18 -8.78 -14.77 1.37
C ASN A 18 -10.01 -15.69 1.38
N ALA A 19 -10.35 -16.21 0.20
CA ALA A 19 -11.36 -17.25 0.06
C ALA A 19 -10.70 -18.64 0.14
N ASP A 20 -11.51 -19.64 0.44
CA ASP A 20 -11.13 -21.03 0.16
C ASP A 20 -10.97 -21.19 -1.35
N GLU A 21 -9.84 -21.74 -1.81
CA GLU A 21 -9.55 -21.94 -3.23
C GLU A 21 -10.56 -22.85 -3.93
N ASN A 22 -11.32 -23.67 -3.19
CA ASN A 22 -12.39 -24.51 -3.73
C ASN A 22 -13.71 -23.76 -3.92
N ARG A 23 -13.85 -22.53 -3.41
CA ARG A 23 -15.10 -21.77 -3.61
C ARG A 23 -15.28 -21.39 -5.08
N PRO A 24 -16.51 -21.48 -5.62
CA PRO A 24 -16.80 -21.01 -6.97
C PRO A 24 -16.66 -19.48 -7.04
N VAL A 25 -16.17 -18.99 -8.18
CA VAL A 25 -16.14 -17.55 -8.50
C VAL A 25 -17.55 -17.08 -8.79
N GLY A 26 -17.92 -15.90 -8.29
CA GLY A 26 -19.22 -15.28 -8.47
C GLY A 26 -19.90 -14.86 -7.15
N PRO A 27 -21.14 -14.36 -7.24
CA PRO A 27 -21.89 -13.90 -6.09
C PRO A 27 -22.28 -15.04 -5.16
N THR A 28 -22.46 -14.71 -3.89
CA THR A 28 -22.89 -15.68 -2.86
C THR A 28 -24.08 -15.15 -2.06
N ASP A 29 -24.86 -16.05 -1.48
CA ASP A 29 -25.95 -15.71 -0.55
C ASP A 29 -25.44 -15.28 0.85
N GLU A 30 -24.12 -15.26 1.05
CA GLU A 30 -23.46 -14.87 2.31
C GLU A 30 -23.16 -13.36 2.38
N GLY A 31 -23.51 -12.59 1.35
CA GLY A 31 -23.32 -11.14 1.29
C GLY A 31 -21.91 -10.70 0.86
N PHE A 32 -21.13 -11.59 0.24
CA PHE A 32 -19.89 -11.26 -0.46
C PHE A 32 -19.85 -11.96 -1.83
N ASP A 33 -19.00 -11.46 -2.70
CA ASP A 33 -18.68 -12.14 -3.97
C ASP A 33 -17.30 -12.79 -3.85
N VAL A 34 -17.09 -13.89 -4.58
CA VAL A 34 -15.78 -14.50 -4.75
C VAL A 34 -15.23 -14.10 -6.10
N ILE A 35 -14.04 -13.50 -6.13
CA ILE A 35 -13.33 -13.15 -7.37
C ILE A 35 -11.92 -13.76 -7.39
N GLU A 36 -11.36 -13.87 -8.58
CA GLU A 36 -9.97 -14.27 -8.80
C GLU A 36 -9.12 -13.04 -9.11
N VAL A 37 -7.99 -12.93 -8.41
CA VAL A 37 -6.99 -11.88 -8.60
C VAL A 37 -5.60 -12.51 -8.65
N ASP A 38 -4.65 -11.85 -9.31
CA ASP A 38 -3.27 -12.33 -9.37
C ASP A 38 -2.57 -12.17 -8.01
N ASP A 39 -2.76 -11.01 -7.36
CA ASP A 39 -2.24 -10.68 -6.04
C ASP A 39 -3.19 -9.72 -5.28
N ALA A 40 -2.77 -9.27 -4.10
CA ALA A 40 -3.53 -8.35 -3.25
C ALA A 40 -3.24 -6.86 -3.52
N ILE A 41 -2.41 -6.53 -4.50
CA ILE A 41 -2.12 -5.14 -4.88
C ILE A 41 -3.39 -4.53 -5.47
N GLY A 42 -3.71 -3.30 -5.07
CA GLY A 42 -4.93 -2.62 -5.50
C GLY A 42 -6.17 -2.93 -4.65
N LEU A 43 -6.14 -3.92 -3.75
CA LEU A 43 -7.22 -4.21 -2.80
C LEU A 43 -7.23 -3.22 -1.63
N TYR A 44 -7.40 -1.95 -1.95
CA TYR A 44 -7.46 -0.87 -0.98
C TYR A 44 -8.90 -0.63 -0.59
N GLU A 45 -9.26 -1.01 0.64
CA GLU A 45 -10.59 -0.74 1.19
C GLU A 45 -10.91 0.76 1.09
N ASN A 46 -12.12 1.07 0.65
CA ASN A 46 -12.62 2.41 0.33
C ASN A 46 -11.87 3.17 -0.80
N HIS A 47 -10.83 2.59 -1.39
CA HIS A 47 -10.00 3.21 -2.44
C HIS A 47 -9.88 2.35 -3.71
N ALA A 48 -10.76 1.36 -3.85
CA ALA A 48 -10.91 0.57 -5.06
C ALA A 48 -12.38 0.21 -5.27
N SER A 49 -12.75 -0.12 -6.50
CA SER A 49 -14.07 -0.65 -6.85
C SER A 49 -13.94 -2.00 -7.54
N ILE A 50 -14.97 -2.84 -7.45
CA ILE A 50 -15.04 -4.12 -8.17
C ILE A 50 -15.92 -3.94 -9.41
N VAL A 51 -15.32 -4.00 -10.60
CA VAL A 51 -16.04 -3.82 -11.88
C VAL A 51 -15.75 -5.03 -12.76
N ASP A 52 -16.80 -5.70 -13.24
CA ASP A 52 -16.70 -6.93 -14.03
C ASP A 52 -15.75 -7.97 -13.39
N SER A 53 -15.91 -8.17 -12.07
CA SER A 53 -15.07 -9.05 -11.24
C SER A 53 -13.58 -8.69 -11.20
N LYS A 54 -13.22 -7.45 -11.56
CA LYS A 54 -11.85 -6.93 -11.49
C LYS A 54 -11.74 -5.81 -10.47
N VAL A 55 -10.58 -5.75 -9.82
CA VAL A 55 -10.22 -4.67 -8.91
C VAL A 55 -9.80 -3.45 -9.71
N VAL A 56 -10.43 -2.31 -9.46
CA VAL A 56 -10.12 -1.02 -10.09
C VAL A 56 -9.80 -0.01 -8.98
N PRO A 57 -8.52 0.24 -8.68
CA PRO A 57 -8.11 1.26 -7.72
C PRO A 57 -8.53 2.67 -8.17
N ASP A 58 -8.78 3.55 -7.20
CA ASP A 58 -9.03 4.97 -7.47
C ASP A 58 -7.81 5.60 -8.14
N ALA A 59 -8.07 6.43 -9.15
CA ALA A 59 -7.03 7.17 -9.83
C ALA A 59 -6.34 8.15 -8.86
N GLY A 60 -5.01 8.05 -8.79
CA GLY A 60 -4.19 8.94 -7.95
C GLY A 60 -4.19 8.59 -6.46
N TYR A 61 -4.83 7.49 -6.04
CA TYR A 61 -4.62 6.96 -4.70
C TYR A 61 -3.21 6.38 -4.58
N ASP A 62 -2.49 6.82 -3.56
CA ASP A 62 -1.17 6.32 -3.19
C ASP A 62 -1.27 5.72 -1.78
N PRO A 63 -1.20 4.39 -1.63
CA PRO A 63 -1.32 3.72 -0.33
C PRO A 63 -0.15 4.03 0.60
N ASP A 64 0.97 4.52 0.08
CA ASP A 64 2.17 4.85 0.84
C ASP A 64 2.31 6.37 1.10
N ALA A 65 1.37 7.22 0.63
CA ALA A 65 1.47 8.68 0.76
C ALA A 65 1.64 9.17 2.21
N ASP A 66 0.95 8.53 3.14
CA ASP A 66 1.02 8.84 4.58
C ASP A 66 1.93 7.88 5.35
N ARG A 67 2.64 6.99 4.64
CA ARG A 67 3.56 6.07 5.30
C ARG A 67 4.78 6.86 5.78
N PRO A 68 5.11 6.82 7.08
CA PRO A 68 6.30 7.48 7.55
C PRO A 68 7.50 6.91 6.79
N ALA A 69 8.35 7.81 6.30
CA ALA A 69 9.61 7.40 5.70
C ALA A 69 10.34 6.49 6.70
N PRO A 70 10.96 5.39 6.23
CA PRO A 70 11.74 4.54 7.11
C PRO A 70 12.81 5.40 7.81
N GLU A 71 13.02 5.14 9.10
CA GLU A 71 14.12 5.80 9.81
C GLU A 71 15.45 5.53 9.08
N PRO A 72 16.35 6.52 9.00
CA PRO A 72 17.66 6.32 8.40
C PRO A 72 18.37 5.15 9.07
N SER A 73 18.98 4.27 8.27
CA SER A 73 19.78 3.17 8.82
C SER A 73 20.95 3.70 9.67
N PRO A 74 21.50 2.89 10.60
CA PRO A 74 22.66 3.31 11.40
C PRO A 74 23.83 3.84 10.57
N GLU A 75 24.07 3.25 9.39
CA GLU A 75 25.11 3.70 8.46
C GLU A 75 24.81 5.09 7.89
N HIS A 76 23.56 5.35 7.51
CA HIS A 76 23.13 6.69 7.06
C HIS A 76 23.26 7.73 8.17
N GLN A 77 22.95 7.36 9.41
CA GLN A 77 23.12 8.24 10.57
C GLN A 77 24.60 8.57 10.80
N MET A 78 25.50 7.58 10.71
CA MET A 78 26.94 7.81 10.78
C MET A 78 27.42 8.73 9.66
N ILE A 79 27.02 8.48 8.41
CA ILE A 79 27.40 9.32 7.26
C ILE A 79 26.95 10.76 7.45
N ALA A 80 25.72 10.98 7.96
CA ALA A 80 25.21 12.31 8.25
C ALA A 80 26.03 13.01 9.36
N ALA A 81 26.39 12.29 10.42
CA ALA A 81 27.22 12.81 11.50
C ALA A 81 28.63 13.19 11.01
N LEU A 82 29.28 12.31 10.23
CA LEU A 82 30.57 12.58 9.59
C LEU A 82 30.51 13.79 8.66
N THR A 83 29.44 13.92 7.86
CA THR A 83 29.25 15.05 6.95
C THR A 83 29.13 16.36 7.72
N LEU A 84 28.41 16.37 8.84
CA LEU A 84 28.28 17.53 9.71
C LEU A 84 29.63 17.94 10.33
N GLU A 85 30.40 16.98 10.82
CA GLU A 85 31.74 17.23 11.39
C GLU A 85 32.70 17.82 10.35
N VAL A 86 32.73 17.25 9.14
CA VAL A 86 33.55 17.78 8.04
C VAL A 86 33.14 19.20 7.64
N ALA A 87 31.84 19.49 7.61
CA ALA A 87 31.35 20.84 7.30
C ALA A 87 31.81 21.87 8.34
N GLN A 88 31.75 21.52 9.63
CA GLN A 88 32.20 22.38 10.72
C GLN A 88 33.72 22.64 10.66
N LEU A 89 34.52 21.59 10.43
CA LEU A 89 35.97 21.73 10.29
C LEU A 89 36.37 22.62 9.10
N LYS A 90 35.64 22.51 7.98
CA LYS A 90 35.86 23.37 6.81
C LYS A 90 35.49 24.82 7.11
N ALA A 91 34.37 25.07 7.78
CA ALA A 91 33.96 26.42 8.15
C ALA A 91 34.96 27.08 9.11
N ALA A 92 35.49 26.33 10.09
CA ALA A 92 36.52 26.82 11.00
C ALA A 92 37.81 27.21 10.26
N LYS A 93 38.26 26.38 9.29
CA LYS A 93 39.43 26.68 8.45
C LYS A 93 39.25 27.85 7.47
N SER A 94 38.03 28.19 7.09
CA SER A 94 37.73 29.30 6.18
C SER A 94 37.52 30.64 6.89
N SER A 95 37.64 30.67 8.22
CA SER A 95 37.45 31.89 9.03
C SER A 95 38.77 32.54 9.50
N ASP A 96 39.92 32.01 9.05
CA ASP A 96 41.28 32.57 9.20
C ASP A 96 41.71 33.32 7.92
#